data_AF-A0A850C2D0-F1
#
_entry.id   AF-A0A850C2D0-F1
#
_cell.length_a   1.000
_cell.length_b   1.000
_cell.length_c   1.000
_cell.angle_alpha   90.00
_cell.angle_beta   90.00
_cell.angle_gamma   90.00
#
_symmetry.space_group_name_H-M   'P 1'
#
loop_
_entity.id
_entity.type
_entity.pdbx_description
1 polymer ?
#
loop_
_entity_poly.entity_id
_entity_poly.type
_entity_poly.pdbx_seq_one_letter_code
_entity_poly.pdbx_strand_id
1 'polypeptide(L)'
;MKTSARRLAGFTLGFALGLAHATVSNLINKIYLPGVPLYVPPPGTSGLILLTALFFSVLGLIAVWTDEAISGVILSAFIGSVVSSGWIMLTGTSDRASTFVLLFLVFMPRIFFYLPLSLGVRWIVSTFEPSPYRAAMPLARRIVPLAIAVLIAALSGTFSLENRETRQSLAKMDELVRLGMQAESRGQLPQSLQSVDGFVSKADGGYVFHLGSNPDVLPVQRPAVKLGTIEPFIIVVFDNGFRFGCVFSPPYEVPACIDL
;
A
#
# COMPACT_ATOMS: atom_id res chain seq x y z
N MET A 1 0.33 36.76 2.33
CA MET A 1 -1.00 36.12 2.15
C MET A 1 -1.75 36.15 3.48
N LYS A 2 -3.09 36.27 3.52
CA LYS A 2 -3.85 36.15 4.78
C LYS A 2 -3.63 34.75 5.38
N THR A 3 -3.48 34.63 6.71
CA THR A 3 -3.19 33.36 7.39
C THR A 3 -4.17 32.24 7.01
N SER A 4 -5.46 32.58 6.87
CA SER A 4 -6.50 31.63 6.41
C SER A 4 -6.24 31.08 5.01
N ALA A 5 -5.78 31.93 4.08
CA ALA A 5 -5.51 31.50 2.71
C ALA A 5 -4.24 30.62 2.64
N ARG A 6 -3.23 30.89 3.48
CA ARG A 6 -2.05 30.03 3.61
C ARG A 6 -2.40 28.63 4.07
N ARG A 7 -3.20 28.56 5.14
CA ARG A 7 -3.69 27.29 5.71
C ARG A 7 -4.53 26.50 4.71
N LEU A 8 -5.45 27.18 4.01
CA LEU A 8 -6.24 26.55 2.95
C LEU A 8 -5.35 26.02 1.82
N ALA A 9 -4.33 26.77 1.40
CA ALA A 9 -3.39 26.33 0.36
C ALA A 9 -2.58 25.09 0.80
N GLY A 10 -2.12 25.04 2.04
CA GLY A 10 -1.44 23.85 2.57
C GLY A 10 -2.36 22.63 2.63
N PHE A 11 -3.61 22.83 3.05
CA PHE A 11 -4.63 21.77 3.07
C PHE A 11 -4.93 21.23 1.67
N THR A 12 -5.23 22.10 0.70
CA THR A 12 -5.57 21.68 -0.67
C THR A 12 -4.39 21.06 -1.40
N LEU A 13 -3.18 21.58 -1.18
CA LEU A 13 -1.96 20.98 -1.71
C LEU A 13 -1.73 19.59 -1.12
N GLY A 14 -1.82 19.45 0.20
CA GLY A 14 -1.75 18.15 0.86
C GLY A 14 -2.78 17.16 0.31
N PHE A 15 -4.03 17.60 0.12
CA PHE A 15 -5.07 16.78 -0.49
C PHE A 15 -4.69 16.30 -1.89
N ALA A 16 -4.23 17.19 -2.76
CA ALA A 16 -3.85 16.85 -4.12
C ALA A 16 -2.68 15.85 -4.17
N LEU A 17 -1.67 16.05 -3.33
CA LEU A 17 -0.51 15.13 -3.23
C LEU A 17 -0.93 13.76 -2.70
N GLY A 18 -1.71 13.72 -1.62
CA GLY A 18 -2.22 12.48 -1.05
C GLY A 18 -3.14 11.74 -2.02
N LEU A 19 -4.00 12.45 -2.73
CA LEU A 19 -4.88 11.87 -3.75
C LEU A 19 -4.09 11.24 -4.90
N ALA A 20 -3.09 11.94 -5.42
CA ALA A 20 -2.23 11.43 -6.49
C ALA A 20 -1.47 10.17 -6.05
N HIS A 21 -0.83 10.22 -4.89
CA HIS A 21 -0.13 9.06 -4.31
C HIS A 21 -1.08 7.88 -4.08
N ALA A 22 -2.18 8.10 -3.36
CA ALA A 22 -3.09 7.05 -2.96
C ALA A 22 -3.81 6.39 -4.14
N THR A 23 -4.15 7.17 -5.16
CA THR A 23 -4.76 6.63 -6.38
C THR A 23 -3.82 5.65 -7.06
N VAL A 24 -2.54 6.02 -7.23
CA VAL A 24 -1.56 5.12 -7.85
C VAL A 24 -1.31 3.92 -6.95
N SER A 25 -1.02 4.10 -5.67
CA SER A 25 -0.66 3.00 -4.77
C SER A 25 -1.75 1.95 -4.63
N ASN A 26 -3.02 2.36 -4.62
CA ASN A 26 -4.15 1.45 -4.47
C ASN A 26 -4.61 0.82 -5.80
N LEU A 27 -4.30 1.41 -6.96
CA LEU A 27 -4.75 0.90 -8.26
C LEU A 27 -3.64 0.21 -9.06
N ILE A 28 -2.36 0.45 -8.76
CA ILE A 28 -1.25 -0.05 -9.57
C ILE A 28 -1.27 -1.58 -9.67
N ASN A 29 -1.51 -2.30 -8.58
CA ASN A 29 -1.58 -3.77 -8.62
C ASN A 29 -2.78 -4.28 -9.43
N LYS A 30 -3.93 -3.59 -9.38
CA LYS A 30 -5.11 -3.94 -10.19
C LYS A 30 -4.87 -3.72 -11.69
N ILE A 31 -4.07 -2.73 -12.06
CA ILE A 31 -3.70 -2.47 -13.46
C ILE A 31 -2.77 -3.57 -13.99
N TYR A 32 -1.79 -4.01 -13.17
CA TYR A 32 -0.81 -5.03 -13.57
C TYR A 32 -1.31 -6.47 -13.38
N LEU A 33 -2.37 -6.69 -12.61
CA LEU A 33 -3.01 -7.99 -12.37
C LEU A 33 -4.52 -7.91 -12.71
N PRO A 34 -4.88 -7.71 -13.99
CA PRO A 34 -6.28 -7.58 -14.37
C PRO A 34 -7.04 -8.89 -14.10
N GLY A 35 -8.15 -8.80 -13.38
CA GLY A 35 -9.03 -9.93 -13.09
C GLY A 35 -8.60 -10.82 -11.92
N VAL A 36 -7.44 -10.56 -11.30
CA VAL A 36 -6.99 -11.25 -10.08
C VAL A 36 -7.68 -10.60 -8.87
N PRO A 37 -8.48 -11.33 -8.08
CA PRO A 37 -9.20 -10.77 -6.95
C PRO A 37 -8.27 -10.58 -5.75
N LEU A 38 -7.65 -9.41 -5.63
CA LEU A 38 -6.84 -9.05 -4.47
C LEU A 38 -7.72 -8.57 -3.32
N TYR A 39 -7.42 -9.00 -2.10
CA TYR A 39 -8.09 -8.48 -0.92
C TYR A 39 -7.85 -6.98 -0.77
N VAL A 40 -8.92 -6.24 -0.50
CA VAL A 40 -8.86 -4.82 -0.19
C VAL A 40 -9.42 -4.62 1.22
N PRO A 41 -8.63 -4.09 2.17
CA PRO A 41 -9.12 -3.89 3.52
C PRO A 41 -10.26 -2.86 3.54
N PRO A 42 -11.25 -3.01 4.45
CA PRO A 42 -12.22 -1.96 4.72
C PRO A 42 -11.51 -0.64 5.04
N PRO A 43 -11.98 0.52 4.53
CA PRO A 43 -13.27 0.78 3.86
C PRO A 43 -13.29 0.55 2.33
N GLY A 44 -12.36 -0.23 1.77
CA GLY A 44 -12.23 -0.45 0.34
C GLY A 44 -11.38 0.60 -0.36
N THR A 45 -11.14 0.42 -1.66
CA THR A 45 -10.17 1.23 -2.44
C THR A 45 -10.48 2.72 -2.39
N SER A 46 -11.71 3.11 -2.65
CA SER A 46 -12.11 4.53 -2.66
C SER A 46 -12.01 5.17 -1.28
N GLY A 47 -12.36 4.42 -0.22
CA GLY A 47 -12.25 4.92 1.15
C GLY A 47 -10.79 5.06 1.59
N LEU A 48 -9.91 4.12 1.22
CA LEU A 48 -8.47 4.22 1.47
C LEU A 48 -7.83 5.41 0.73
N ILE A 49 -8.25 5.66 -0.52
CA ILE A 49 -7.81 6.83 -1.29
C ILE A 49 -8.23 8.12 -0.58
N LEU A 50 -9.49 8.22 -0.16
CA LEU A 50 -10.00 9.41 0.52
C LEU A 50 -9.31 9.63 1.87
N LEU A 51 -9.17 8.59 2.69
CA LEU A 51 -8.50 8.69 4.00
C LEU A 51 -7.05 9.13 3.86
N THR A 52 -6.32 8.59 2.88
CA THR A 52 -4.93 8.98 2.61
C THR A 52 -4.84 10.42 2.11
N ALA A 53 -5.74 10.84 1.22
CA ALA A 53 -5.80 12.23 0.74
C ALA A 53 -6.08 13.20 1.89
N LEU A 54 -7.04 12.89 2.76
CA LEU A 54 -7.37 13.69 3.94
C LEU A 54 -6.20 13.73 4.94
N PHE A 55 -5.53 12.61 5.18
CA PHE A 55 -4.35 12.54 6.03
C PHE A 55 -3.25 13.50 5.53
N PHE A 56 -2.93 13.46 4.23
CA PHE A 56 -1.95 14.39 3.66
C PHE A 56 -2.43 15.85 3.69
N SER A 57 -3.74 16.09 3.60
CA SER A 57 -4.32 17.44 3.74
C SER A 57 -4.07 18.00 5.13
N VAL A 58 -4.26 17.19 6.17
CA VAL A 58 -3.97 17.55 7.56
C VAL A 58 -2.47 17.82 7.75
N LEU A 59 -1.60 16.95 7.22
CA LEU A 59 -0.15 17.18 7.28
C LEU A 59 0.25 18.47 6.55
N GLY A 60 -0.30 18.71 5.36
CA GLY A 60 -0.04 19.93 4.60
C GLY A 60 -0.50 21.19 5.32
N LEU A 61 -1.65 21.12 6.01
CA LEU A 61 -2.14 22.17 6.89
C LEU A 61 -1.20 22.44 8.07
N ILE A 62 -0.73 21.39 8.75
CA ILE A 62 0.21 21.48 9.88
C ILE A 62 1.55 22.09 9.42
N ALA A 63 2.04 21.67 8.25
CA ALA A 63 3.31 22.16 7.69
C ALA A 63 3.35 23.67 7.49
N VAL A 64 2.20 24.30 7.22
CA VAL A 64 2.05 25.76 7.01
C VAL A 64 1.31 26.47 8.15
N TRP A 65 1.05 25.76 9.26
CA TRP A 65 0.25 26.27 10.36
C TRP A 65 0.93 27.43 11.07
N THR A 66 2.21 27.26 11.37
CA THR A 66 3.07 28.24 12.05
C THR A 66 3.73 29.19 11.04
N ASP A 67 4.05 30.41 11.46
CA ASP A 67 4.78 31.36 10.61
C ASP A 67 6.25 30.93 10.42
N GLU A 68 6.83 30.26 11.40
CA GLU A 68 8.19 29.73 11.36
C GLU A 68 8.30 28.43 10.54
N ALA A 69 9.25 28.42 9.59
CA ALA A 69 9.48 27.31 8.65
C ALA A 69 9.71 25.96 9.34
N ILE A 70 10.62 25.96 10.30
CA ILE A 70 11.19 24.76 10.87
C ILE A 70 10.18 24.05 11.77
N SER A 71 9.48 24.79 12.64
CA SER A 71 8.54 24.20 13.61
C SER A 71 7.38 23.48 12.93
N GLY A 72 6.77 24.07 11.90
CA GLY A 72 5.66 23.44 11.17
C GLY A 72 6.08 22.17 10.41
N VAL A 73 7.27 22.19 9.79
CA VAL A 73 7.82 21.05 9.05
C VAL A 73 8.13 19.88 9.99
N ILE A 74 8.80 20.14 11.12
CA ILE A 74 9.13 19.11 12.11
C ILE A 74 7.85 18.53 12.73
N LEU A 75 6.89 19.39 13.11
CA LEU A 75 5.64 18.97 13.71
C LEU A 75 4.81 18.10 12.74
N SER A 76 4.70 18.51 11.48
CA SER A 76 4.04 17.72 10.43
C SER A 76 4.68 16.35 10.28
N ALA A 77 6.01 16.28 10.21
CA ALA A 77 6.72 15.01 10.07
C ALA A 77 6.53 14.10 11.29
N PHE A 78 6.59 14.66 12.49
CA PHE A 78 6.36 13.91 13.73
C PHE A 78 4.94 13.34 13.79
N ILE A 79 3.92 14.17 13.57
CA ILE A 79 2.51 13.75 13.57
C ILE A 79 2.27 12.71 12.48
N GLY A 80 2.84 12.90 11.29
CA GLY A 80 2.76 11.93 10.19
C GLY A 80 3.31 10.56 10.59
N SER A 81 4.46 10.53 11.26
CA SER A 81 5.06 9.29 11.76
C SER A 81 4.23 8.62 12.86
N VAL A 82 3.67 9.39 13.80
CA VAL A 82 2.81 8.86 14.87
C VAL A 82 1.54 8.24 14.29
N VAL A 83 0.81 8.97 13.44
CA VAL A 83 -0.46 8.51 12.87
C VAL A 83 -0.28 7.29 11.98
N SER A 84 0.73 7.30 11.09
CA SER A 84 1.03 6.14 10.24
C SER A 84 1.51 4.92 11.05
N SER A 85 2.19 5.12 12.17
CA SER A 85 2.60 4.01 13.05
C SER A 85 1.40 3.43 13.79
N GLY A 86 0.51 4.29 14.28
CA GLY A 86 -0.78 3.88 14.85
C GLY A 86 -1.61 3.08 13.86
N TRP A 87 -1.68 3.51 12.59
CA TRP A 87 -2.37 2.78 11.54
C TRP A 87 -1.81 1.35 11.35
N ILE A 88 -0.48 1.21 11.22
CA ILE A 88 0.16 -0.11 11.07
C ILE A 88 -0.08 -1.00 12.29
N MET A 89 -0.10 -0.44 13.50
CA MET A 89 -0.45 -1.17 14.73
C MET A 89 -1.87 -1.71 14.71
N LEU A 90 -2.81 -0.96 14.12
CA LEU A 90 -4.21 -1.36 14.05
C LEU A 90 -4.49 -2.38 12.93
N THR A 91 -3.75 -2.30 11.82
CA THR A 91 -3.99 -3.14 10.63
C THR A 91 -3.01 -4.29 10.47
N GLY A 92 -1.94 -4.34 11.26
CA GLY A 92 -0.92 -5.38 11.17
C GLY A 92 -1.48 -6.76 11.54
N THR A 93 -1.21 -7.75 10.70
CA THR A 93 -1.62 -9.15 10.89
C THR A 93 -0.60 -9.98 11.70
N SER A 94 0.59 -9.42 11.93
CA SER A 94 1.67 -10.05 12.71
C SER A 94 1.45 -9.94 14.22
N ASP A 95 2.23 -10.71 14.99
CA ASP A 95 2.30 -10.57 16.44
C ASP A 95 2.56 -9.10 16.85
N ARG A 96 1.74 -8.57 17.76
CA ARG A 96 1.75 -7.16 18.15
C ARG A 96 3.07 -6.76 18.79
N ALA A 97 3.72 -7.67 19.51
CA ALA A 97 5.02 -7.42 20.14
C ALA A 97 6.11 -7.20 19.08
N SER A 98 6.20 -8.08 18.09
CA SER A 98 7.13 -7.94 16.96
C SER A 98 6.88 -6.65 16.17
N THR A 99 5.61 -6.34 15.92
CA THR A 99 5.19 -5.11 15.21
C THR A 99 5.60 -3.85 15.99
N PHE A 100 5.48 -3.86 17.32
CA PHE A 100 5.90 -2.74 18.18
C PHE A 100 7.39 -2.47 18.09
N VAL A 101 8.22 -3.51 18.19
CA VAL A 101 9.69 -3.39 18.09
C VAL A 101 10.08 -2.84 16.72
N LEU A 102 9.48 -3.38 15.64
CA LEU A 102 9.73 -2.89 14.28
C LEU A 102 9.30 -1.44 14.09
N LEU A 103 8.16 -1.04 14.64
CA LEU A 103 7.70 0.35 14.57
C LEU A 103 8.64 1.29 15.31
N PHE A 104 9.17 0.90 16.47
CA PHE A 104 10.15 1.71 17.19
C PHE A 104 11.42 1.93 16.35
N LEU A 105 11.92 0.88 15.70
CA LEU A 105 13.10 0.96 14.82
C LEU A 105 12.85 1.82 13.58
N VAL A 106 11.65 1.75 13.00
CA VAL A 106 11.31 2.45 11.74
C VAL A 106 10.73 3.86 12.00
N PHE A 107 10.39 4.21 13.24
CA PHE A 107 9.78 5.49 13.60
C PHE A 107 10.65 6.69 13.20
N MET A 108 11.93 6.67 13.57
CA MET A 108 12.90 7.72 13.24
C MET A 108 13.10 7.84 11.72
N PRO A 109 13.45 6.78 10.97
CA PRO A 109 13.50 6.82 9.51
C PRO A 109 12.24 7.41 8.87
N ARG A 110 11.06 7.12 9.42
CA ARG A 110 9.80 7.63 8.91
C ARG A 110 9.65 9.15 9.05
N ILE A 111 10.15 9.73 10.14
CA ILE A 111 10.19 11.20 10.29
C ILE A 111 11.01 11.80 9.13
N PHE A 112 12.17 11.22 8.83
CA PHE A 112 13.00 11.67 7.71
C PHE A 112 12.32 11.55 6.34
N PHE A 113 11.39 10.60 6.16
CA PHE A 113 10.56 10.53 4.95
C PHE A 113 9.51 11.63 4.87
N TYR A 114 8.88 12.03 5.99
CA TYR A 114 7.86 13.08 5.98
C TYR A 114 8.42 14.52 6.00
N LEU A 115 9.67 14.72 6.42
CA LEU A 115 10.36 16.02 6.40
C LEU A 115 10.42 16.66 4.99
N PRO A 116 10.97 16.01 3.95
CA PRO A 116 11.06 16.60 2.61
C PRO A 116 9.68 16.87 2.00
N LEU A 117 8.69 16.02 2.29
CA LEU A 117 7.31 16.26 1.87
C LEU A 117 6.77 17.55 2.49
N SER A 118 6.91 17.71 3.81
CA SER A 118 6.42 18.88 4.54
C SER A 118 7.16 20.17 4.12
N LEU A 119 8.46 20.07 3.88
CA LEU A 119 9.28 21.16 3.34
C LEU A 119 8.81 21.54 1.93
N GLY A 120 8.55 20.56 1.07
CA GLY A 120 8.06 20.74 -0.29
C GLY A 120 6.71 21.45 -0.33
N VAL A 121 5.75 21.00 0.49
CA VAL A 121 4.44 21.67 0.64
C VAL A 121 4.64 23.15 1.00
N ARG A 122 5.48 23.41 2.00
CA ARG A 122 5.73 24.77 2.48
C ARG A 122 6.39 25.65 1.42
N TRP A 123 7.39 25.11 0.71
CA TRP A 123 8.06 25.79 -0.39
C TRP A 123 7.08 26.14 -1.52
N ILE A 124 6.22 25.21 -1.91
CA ILE A 124 5.18 25.45 -2.93
C ILE A 124 4.22 26.54 -2.47
N VAL A 125 3.71 26.47 -1.24
CA VAL A 125 2.81 27.50 -0.69
C VAL A 125 3.47 28.88 -0.66
N SER A 126 4.76 28.96 -0.30
CA SER A 126 5.51 30.23 -0.31
C SER A 126 5.66 30.83 -1.71
N THR A 127 5.63 30.00 -2.76
CA THR A 127 5.67 30.46 -4.16
C THR A 127 4.37 31.17 -4.57
N PHE A 128 3.26 30.86 -3.90
CA PHE A 128 1.96 31.51 -4.12
C PHE A 128 1.79 32.79 -3.31
N GLU A 129 2.71 33.12 -2.39
CA GLU A 129 2.60 34.35 -1.61
C GLU A 129 2.90 35.57 -2.49
N PRO A 130 1.98 36.56 -2.54
CA PRO A 130 2.22 37.78 -3.29
C PRO A 130 3.36 38.55 -2.62
N SER A 131 4.45 38.77 -3.36
CA SER A 131 5.55 39.63 -2.94
C SER A 131 5.32 41.04 -3.49
N PRO A 132 5.37 42.09 -2.65
CA PRO A 132 5.19 43.47 -3.11
C PRO A 132 6.28 43.95 -4.07
N TYR A 133 7.41 43.22 -4.17
CA TYR A 133 8.56 43.56 -5.01
C TYR A 133 8.70 42.70 -6.27
N ARG A 134 7.77 41.77 -6.53
CA ARG A 134 7.80 40.91 -7.73
C ARG A 134 6.76 41.37 -8.74
N ALA A 135 7.21 41.69 -9.96
CA ALA A 135 6.34 41.81 -11.13
C ALA A 135 5.46 40.55 -11.26
N ALA A 136 4.26 40.71 -11.82
CA ALA A 136 3.29 39.64 -11.99
C ALA A 136 3.97 38.39 -12.59
N MET A 137 4.18 37.36 -11.76
CA MET A 137 4.80 36.14 -12.22
C MET A 137 3.89 35.44 -13.23
N PRO A 138 4.43 34.91 -14.36
CA PRO A 138 3.64 34.18 -15.32
C PRO A 138 3.03 32.94 -14.65
N LEU A 139 1.78 32.62 -15.01
CA LEU A 139 1.01 31.52 -14.44
C LEU A 139 1.77 30.18 -14.50
N ALA A 140 2.53 29.96 -15.58
CA ALA A 140 3.37 28.77 -15.76
C ALA A 140 4.34 28.55 -14.59
N ARG A 141 5.02 29.59 -14.10
CA ARG A 141 5.97 29.48 -12.97
C ARG A 141 5.30 29.11 -11.65
N ARG A 142 3.98 29.31 -11.53
CA ARG A 142 3.19 28.92 -10.36
C ARG A 142 2.68 27.48 -10.45
N ILE A 143 2.28 27.04 -11.63
CA ILE A 143 1.71 25.70 -11.84
C ILE A 143 2.80 24.63 -11.93
N VAL A 144 3.96 24.93 -12.53
CA VAL A 144 5.06 23.97 -12.69
C VAL A 144 5.49 23.27 -11.39
N PRO A 145 5.79 23.97 -10.27
CA PRO A 145 6.20 23.29 -9.05
C PRO A 145 5.09 22.41 -8.45
N LEU A 146 3.83 22.84 -8.58
CA LEU A 146 2.67 22.03 -8.19
C LEU A 146 2.57 20.76 -9.04
N ALA A 147 2.66 20.87 -10.36
CA ALA A 147 2.59 19.75 -11.28
C ALA A 147 3.71 18.73 -11.03
N ILE A 148 4.94 19.22 -10.80
CA ILE A 148 6.10 18.37 -10.47
C ILE A 148 5.85 17.63 -9.15
N ALA A 149 5.35 18.32 -8.11
CA ALA A 149 5.09 17.69 -6.82
C ALA A 149 4.00 16.62 -6.91
N VAL A 150 2.92 16.89 -7.65
CA VAL A 150 1.86 15.91 -7.93
C VAL A 150 2.40 14.72 -8.70
N LEU A 151 3.26 14.94 -9.70
CA LEU A 151 3.91 13.87 -10.45
C LEU A 151 4.80 13.00 -9.55
N ILE A 152 5.63 13.61 -8.70
CA ILE A 152 6.48 12.89 -7.74
C ILE A 152 5.62 12.08 -6.76
N ALA A 153 4.51 12.64 -6.28
CA ALA A 153 3.59 11.92 -5.41
C ALA A 153 2.92 10.72 -6.12
N ALA A 154 2.52 10.88 -7.38
CA ALA A 154 2.01 9.78 -8.19
C ALA A 154 3.08 8.69 -8.40
N LEU A 155 4.31 9.08 -8.76
CA LEU A 155 5.44 8.18 -8.93
C LEU A 155 5.80 7.46 -7.63
N SER A 156 5.70 8.10 -6.47
CA SER A 156 5.95 7.41 -5.20
C SER A 156 4.91 6.33 -4.89
N GLY A 157 3.69 6.44 -5.44
CA GLY A 157 2.68 5.40 -5.34
C GLY A 157 3.06 4.11 -6.07
N THR A 158 3.95 4.16 -7.08
CA THR A 158 4.36 2.96 -7.81
C THR A 158 5.24 2.03 -6.99
N PHE A 159 5.84 2.49 -5.88
CA PHE A 159 6.54 1.62 -4.93
C PHE A 159 5.62 0.62 -4.22
N SER A 160 4.29 0.81 -4.30
CA SER A 160 3.31 -0.18 -3.82
C SER A 160 3.05 -1.32 -4.81
N LEU A 161 3.69 -1.29 -5.99
CA LEU A 161 3.59 -2.36 -6.97
C LEU A 161 4.32 -3.60 -6.46
N GLU A 162 3.62 -4.72 -6.41
CA GLU A 162 4.17 -6.00 -5.97
C GLU A 162 5.33 -6.47 -6.85
N ASN A 163 6.27 -7.22 -6.27
CA ASN A 163 7.42 -7.76 -7.01
C ASN A 163 6.96 -8.68 -8.17
N ARG A 164 7.83 -8.83 -9.18
CA ARG A 164 7.49 -9.57 -10.40
C ARG A 164 7.11 -11.03 -10.09
N GLU A 165 7.84 -11.65 -9.18
CA GLU A 165 7.65 -13.02 -8.72
C GLU A 165 6.28 -13.16 -8.05
N THR A 166 5.94 -12.27 -7.12
CA THR A 166 4.62 -12.23 -6.45
C THR A 166 3.48 -12.06 -7.46
N ARG A 167 3.62 -11.14 -8.43
CA ARG A 167 2.62 -10.94 -9.48
C ARG A 167 2.42 -12.18 -10.34
N GLN A 168 3.51 -12.86 -10.71
CA GLN A 168 3.44 -14.12 -11.47
C GLN A 168 2.79 -15.23 -10.66
N SER A 169 3.15 -15.36 -9.38
CA SER A 169 2.53 -16.32 -8.45
C SER A 169 1.04 -16.07 -8.26
N LEU A 170 0.61 -14.80 -8.12
CA LEU A 170 -0.80 -14.44 -8.00
C LEU A 170 -1.60 -14.79 -9.27
N ALA A 171 -1.06 -14.50 -10.45
CA ALA A 171 -1.71 -14.85 -11.72
C ALA A 171 -1.84 -16.38 -11.89
N LYS A 172 -0.79 -17.14 -11.56
CA LYS A 172 -0.83 -18.61 -11.56
C LYS A 172 -1.80 -19.16 -10.51
N MET A 173 -1.86 -18.55 -9.34
CA MET A 173 -2.78 -18.96 -8.28
C MET A 173 -4.24 -18.76 -8.70
N ASP A 174 -4.55 -17.67 -9.39
CA ASP A 174 -5.87 -17.42 -9.99
C ASP A 174 -6.25 -18.50 -11.00
N GLU A 175 -5.33 -18.86 -11.91
CA GLU A 175 -5.53 -19.94 -12.86
C GLU A 175 -5.76 -21.29 -12.15
N LEU A 176 -4.93 -21.62 -11.16
CA LEU A 176 -5.05 -22.86 -10.38
C LEU A 176 -6.37 -22.97 -9.64
N VAL A 177 -6.83 -21.88 -9.00
CA VAL A 177 -8.11 -21.85 -8.29
C VAL A 177 -9.26 -22.05 -9.28
N ARG A 178 -9.25 -21.34 -10.42
CA ARG A 178 -10.29 -21.50 -11.45
C ARG A 178 -10.35 -22.89 -12.04
N LEU A 179 -9.21 -23.51 -12.34
CA LEU A 179 -9.14 -24.90 -12.79
C LEU A 179 -9.61 -25.86 -11.70
N GLY A 180 -9.23 -25.61 -10.45
CA GLY A 180 -9.65 -26.41 -9.30
C GLY A 180 -11.16 -26.37 -9.10
N MET A 181 -11.79 -25.21 -9.23
CA MET A 181 -13.26 -25.05 -9.08
C MET A 181 -14.05 -25.78 -10.18
N GLN A 182 -13.41 -26.11 -11.31
CA GLN A 182 -14.02 -26.90 -12.39
C GLN A 182 -13.88 -28.42 -12.19
N ALA A 183 -13.09 -28.86 -11.20
CA ALA A 183 -12.86 -30.27 -10.95
C ALA A 183 -14.01 -30.88 -10.13
N GLU A 184 -14.54 -32.01 -10.61
CA GLU A 184 -15.63 -32.74 -9.93
C GLU A 184 -15.11 -33.73 -8.88
N SER A 185 -13.82 -34.04 -8.91
CA SER A 185 -13.20 -35.01 -8.01
C SER A 185 -11.75 -34.67 -7.67
N ARG A 186 -11.25 -35.22 -6.56
CA ARG A 186 -9.88 -34.98 -6.08
C ARG A 186 -8.82 -35.37 -7.12
N GLY A 187 -9.07 -36.40 -7.93
CA GLY A 187 -8.15 -36.83 -8.98
C GLY A 187 -8.06 -35.88 -10.19
N GLN A 188 -9.06 -35.02 -10.37
CA GLN A 188 -9.07 -33.98 -11.42
C GLN A 188 -8.47 -32.66 -10.94
N LEU A 189 -8.23 -32.50 -9.64
CA LEU A 189 -7.60 -31.29 -9.12
C LEU A 189 -6.14 -31.17 -9.61
N PRO A 190 -5.66 -29.93 -9.86
CA PRO A 190 -4.24 -29.66 -10.03
C PRO A 190 -3.44 -30.23 -8.86
N GLN A 191 -2.26 -30.79 -9.15
CA GLN A 191 -1.43 -31.49 -8.16
C GLN A 191 -1.22 -30.69 -6.86
N SER A 192 -1.03 -29.38 -6.97
CA SER A 192 -0.87 -28.48 -5.82
C SER A 192 -2.10 -28.39 -4.92
N LEU A 193 -3.31 -28.52 -5.47
CA LEU A 193 -4.57 -28.43 -4.72
C LEU A 193 -5.03 -29.78 -4.17
N GLN A 194 -4.44 -30.89 -4.61
CA GLN A 194 -4.81 -32.22 -4.13
C GLN A 194 -4.53 -32.42 -2.63
N SER A 195 -3.58 -31.66 -2.07
CA SER A 195 -3.27 -31.64 -0.63
C SER A 195 -4.20 -30.75 0.20
N VAL A 196 -5.07 -29.96 -0.43
CA VAL A 196 -6.00 -29.07 0.28
C VAL A 196 -7.29 -29.83 0.59
N ASP A 197 -7.46 -30.21 1.85
CA ASP A 197 -8.61 -31.00 2.24
C ASP A 197 -9.93 -30.21 2.15
N GLY A 198 -10.96 -30.85 1.58
CA GLY A 198 -12.27 -30.25 1.39
C GLY A 198 -12.37 -29.24 0.24
N PHE A 199 -11.33 -29.05 -0.58
CA PHE A 199 -11.37 -28.11 -1.71
C PHE A 199 -12.57 -28.37 -2.63
N VAL A 200 -12.76 -29.60 -3.14
CA VAL A 200 -13.87 -29.93 -4.07
C VAL A 200 -15.25 -29.62 -3.47
N SER A 201 -15.42 -29.80 -2.17
CA SER A 201 -16.70 -29.60 -1.48
C SER A 201 -16.96 -28.17 -1.02
N LYS A 202 -15.91 -27.35 -0.88
CA LYS A 202 -15.98 -26.04 -0.20
C LYS A 202 -15.50 -24.87 -1.06
N ALA A 203 -14.75 -25.10 -2.12
CA ALA A 203 -14.28 -24.05 -3.02
C ALA A 203 -15.39 -23.62 -3.98
N ASP A 204 -16.41 -22.94 -3.45
CA ASP A 204 -17.55 -22.42 -4.20
C ASP A 204 -17.74 -20.92 -3.95
N GLY A 205 -18.21 -20.20 -4.97
CA GLY A 205 -18.43 -18.75 -4.93
C GLY A 205 -17.21 -17.88 -5.25
N GLY A 206 -17.27 -16.60 -4.84
CA GLY A 206 -16.18 -15.66 -5.01
C GLY A 206 -15.03 -15.94 -4.04
N TYR A 207 -13.82 -15.56 -4.45
CA TYR A 207 -12.62 -15.67 -3.62
C TYR A 207 -11.76 -14.42 -3.74
N VAL A 208 -10.92 -14.18 -2.74
CA VAL A 208 -9.91 -13.12 -2.71
C VAL A 208 -8.56 -13.65 -2.24
N PHE A 209 -7.50 -12.99 -2.68
CA PHE A 209 -6.13 -13.31 -2.30
C PHE A 209 -5.61 -12.34 -1.23
N HIS A 210 -5.11 -12.91 -0.13
CA HIS A 210 -4.32 -12.21 0.88
C HIS A 210 -2.85 -12.60 0.73
N LEU A 211 -1.96 -11.62 0.77
CA LEU A 211 -0.53 -11.88 0.83
C LEU A 211 -0.10 -12.05 2.28
N GLY A 212 0.46 -13.22 2.59
CA GLY A 212 1.05 -13.51 3.89
C GLY A 212 2.50 -13.04 3.95
N SER A 213 2.95 -12.66 5.13
CA SER A 213 4.30 -12.13 5.37
C SER A 213 5.32 -13.19 5.80
N ASN A 214 4.85 -14.36 6.26
CA ASN A 214 5.72 -15.43 6.75
C ASN A 214 5.28 -16.79 6.19
N PRO A 215 5.97 -17.32 5.16
CA PRO A 215 5.65 -18.62 4.58
C PRO A 215 5.95 -19.79 5.53
N ASP A 216 6.81 -19.63 6.54
CA ASP A 216 7.21 -20.69 7.49
C ASP A 216 6.10 -21.06 8.49
N VAL A 217 5.02 -20.27 8.55
CA VAL A 217 3.85 -20.57 9.38
C VAL A 217 3.07 -21.76 8.82
N LEU A 218 3.19 -22.04 7.51
CA LEU A 218 2.50 -23.15 6.87
C LEU A 218 3.32 -24.46 7.02
N PRO A 219 2.73 -25.55 7.54
CA PRO A 219 3.39 -26.84 7.66
C PRO A 219 3.39 -27.59 6.32
N VAL A 220 3.94 -26.97 5.27
CA VAL A 220 4.06 -27.55 3.92
C VAL A 220 5.49 -28.05 3.68
N GLN A 221 5.62 -29.21 3.02
CA GLN A 221 6.92 -29.66 2.53
C GLN A 221 7.30 -28.86 1.28
N ARG A 222 8.42 -28.14 1.34
CA ARG A 222 8.95 -27.36 0.22
C ARG A 222 10.48 -27.44 0.15
N PRO A 223 11.09 -27.22 -1.03
CA PRO A 223 12.54 -27.18 -1.16
C PRO A 223 13.16 -26.14 -0.22
N ALA A 224 14.31 -26.45 0.37
CA ALA A 224 15.06 -25.48 1.18
C ALA A 224 15.54 -24.34 0.28
N VAL A 225 15.07 -23.13 0.54
CA VAL A 225 15.42 -21.94 -0.24
C VAL A 225 16.55 -21.17 0.46
N LYS A 226 17.41 -20.53 -0.33
CA LYS A 226 18.47 -19.67 0.21
C LYS A 226 17.87 -18.49 0.96
N LEU A 227 18.50 -18.11 2.08
CA LEU A 227 18.12 -16.94 2.86
C LEU A 227 18.05 -15.69 1.97
N GLY A 228 16.97 -14.91 2.11
CA GLY A 228 16.74 -13.69 1.34
C GLY A 228 16.08 -13.89 -0.02
N THR A 229 15.74 -15.12 -0.39
CA THR A 229 14.92 -15.39 -1.57
C THR A 229 13.46 -15.08 -1.25
N ILE A 230 12.75 -14.44 -2.18
CA ILE A 230 11.34 -14.11 -2.02
C ILE A 230 10.52 -15.37 -2.23
N GLU A 231 9.71 -15.76 -1.25
CA GLU A 231 8.74 -16.85 -1.38
C GLU A 231 7.33 -16.29 -1.24
N PRO A 232 6.62 -16.03 -2.36
CA PRO A 232 5.26 -15.53 -2.30
C PRO A 232 4.35 -16.49 -1.52
N PHE A 233 3.84 -16.03 -0.40
CA PHE A 233 2.84 -16.72 0.41
C PHE A 233 1.47 -16.10 0.13
N ILE A 234 0.59 -16.89 -0.49
CA ILE A 234 -0.76 -16.48 -0.87
C ILE A 234 -1.76 -17.28 -0.05
N ILE A 235 -2.66 -16.57 0.62
CA ILE A 235 -3.81 -17.14 1.31
C ILE A 235 -5.04 -16.86 0.46
N VAL A 236 -5.77 -17.91 0.10
CA VAL A 236 -7.04 -17.81 -0.63
C VAL A 236 -8.16 -17.84 0.39
N VAL A 237 -9.10 -16.90 0.30
CA VAL A 237 -10.28 -16.83 1.17
C VAL A 237 -11.52 -16.76 0.29
N PHE A 238 -12.43 -17.71 0.45
CA PHE A 238 -13.72 -17.77 -0.23
C PHE A 238 -14.80 -17.05 0.57
N ASP A 239 -15.86 -16.62 -0.10
CA ASP A 239 -17.00 -15.93 0.51
C ASP A 239 -17.69 -16.78 1.60
N ASN A 240 -17.62 -18.11 1.49
CA ASN A 240 -18.16 -19.05 2.48
C ASN A 240 -17.23 -19.29 3.69
N GLY A 241 -16.11 -18.57 3.77
CA GLY A 241 -15.12 -18.67 4.84
C GLY A 241 -14.12 -19.81 4.67
N PHE A 242 -14.22 -20.62 3.62
CA PHE A 242 -13.18 -21.60 3.30
C PHE A 242 -11.88 -20.89 2.91
N ARG A 243 -10.77 -21.36 3.44
CA ARG A 243 -9.46 -20.76 3.21
C ARG A 243 -8.36 -21.80 3.16
N PHE A 244 -7.33 -21.50 2.40
CA PHE A 244 -6.13 -22.32 2.33
C PHE A 244 -4.93 -21.44 1.96
N GLY A 245 -3.74 -21.91 2.28
CA GLY A 245 -2.49 -21.21 2.03
C GLY A 245 -1.64 -21.95 1.01
N CYS A 246 -0.97 -21.20 0.14
CA CYS A 246 -0.03 -21.72 -0.84
C CYS A 246 1.28 -20.93 -0.80
N VAL A 247 2.40 -21.63 -0.86
CA VAL A 247 3.73 -21.01 -0.96
C VAL A 247 4.37 -21.35 -2.29
N PHE A 248 4.85 -20.31 -2.98
CA PHE A 248 5.63 -20.46 -4.20
C PHE A 248 7.12 -20.36 -3.86
N SER A 249 7.82 -21.49 -3.93
CA SER A 249 9.28 -21.52 -3.86
C SER A 249 9.88 -21.57 -5.27
N PRO A 250 11.10 -21.06 -5.51
CA PRO A 250 11.78 -21.20 -6.80
C PRO A 250 11.78 -22.66 -7.29
N PRO A 251 11.46 -22.95 -8.57
CA PRO A 251 11.33 -22.04 -9.72
C PRO A 251 9.96 -21.34 -9.90
N TYR A 252 9.13 -21.28 -8.85
CA TYR A 252 7.80 -20.62 -8.86
C TYR A 252 6.81 -21.23 -9.86
N GLU A 253 6.93 -22.53 -10.13
CA GLU A 253 6.06 -23.25 -11.07
C GLU A 253 4.89 -23.92 -10.37
N VAL A 254 5.16 -24.69 -9.32
CA VAL A 254 4.16 -25.47 -8.59
C VAL A 254 4.17 -25.00 -7.12
N PRO A 255 3.07 -24.42 -6.62
CA PRO A 255 2.99 -24.05 -5.22
C PRO A 255 2.75 -25.29 -4.34
N ALA A 256 3.27 -25.24 -3.12
CA ALA A 256 2.89 -26.18 -2.07
C ALA A 256 1.71 -25.58 -1.29
N CYS A 257 0.55 -26.25 -1.31
CA CYS A 257 -0.67 -25.76 -0.68
C CYS A 257 -1.15 -26.66 0.45
N ILE A 258 -1.83 -26.06 1.42
CA ILE A 258 -2.48 -26.74 2.55
C ILE A 258 -3.66 -25.90 3.08
N ASP A 259 -4.65 -26.54 3.69
CA ASP A 259 -5.77 -25.90 4.36
C ASP A 259 -5.36 -25.14 5.65
N LEU A 260 -6.20 -24.18 6.07
CA LEU A 260 -5.93 -23.19 7.15
C LEU A 260 -7.09 -23.01 8.12
#